data_AF-A0A380AAH2-F1
#
_entry.id   AF-A0A380AAH2-F1
#
_cell.length_a   1.000
_cell.length_b   1.000
_cell.length_c   1.000
_cell.angle_alpha   90.00
_cell.angle_beta   90.00
_cell.angle_gamma   90.00
#
_symmetry.space_group_name_H-M   'P 1'
#
loop_
_entity.id
_entity.type
_entity.pdbx_description
1 polymer ?
#
loop_
_entity_poly.entity_id
_entity_poly.type
_entity_poly.pdbx_seq_one_letter_code
_entity_poly.pdbx_strand_id
1 'polypeptide(L)'
;MLVGCILLAAVIEFVRSFSAKQVFSGLEVAYRGMADAFASVVMLLVAAGVFAQGLSTVGFISGLIGLAQSFGTGGLIMMLVLVVITMLAAMTTGSGNAPFYAFVELIPKLAAQMGVNPAYLVIPMLQASNLGRTLSPVSGVVVAVSGMAKISPFDVVKRTSVPVIVGLVVVIVATELLVPQ
;
A
#
# COMPACT_ATOMS: atom_id res chain seq x y z
N MET A 1 6.07 11.70 -19.95
CA MET A 1 4.70 11.22 -20.23
C MET A 1 3.64 12.11 -19.58
N LEU A 2 3.70 12.34 -18.26
CA LEU A 2 2.70 13.11 -17.50
C LEU A 2 2.57 14.58 -17.98
N VAL A 3 3.70 15.27 -18.18
CA VAL A 3 3.73 16.62 -18.77
C VAL A 3 3.11 16.65 -20.18
N GLY A 4 3.32 15.60 -20.97
CA GLY A 4 2.74 15.46 -22.31
C GLY A 4 1.22 15.32 -22.26
N CYS A 5 0.67 14.53 -21.33
CA CYS A 5 -0.78 14.39 -21.15
C CYS A 5 -1.43 15.71 -20.69
N ILE A 6 -0.80 16.45 -19.78
CA ILE A 6 -1.29 17.75 -19.32
C ILE A 6 -1.30 18.77 -20.46
N LEU A 7 -0.25 18.80 -21.28
CA LEU A 7 -0.18 19.66 -22.47
C LEU A 7 -1.24 19.27 -23.50
N LEU A 8 -1.42 17.98 -23.78
CA LEU A 8 -2.46 17.49 -24.69
C LEU A 8 -3.86 17.85 -24.20
N ALA A 9 -4.15 17.60 -22.92
CA ALA A 9 -5.41 17.98 -22.29
C ALA A 9 -5.63 19.50 -22.37
N ALA A 10 -4.62 20.31 -22.05
CA ALA A 10 -4.71 21.76 -22.14
C ALA A 10 -4.96 22.26 -23.57
N VAL A 11 -4.32 21.67 -24.58
CA VAL A 11 -4.54 22.01 -26.00
C VAL A 11 -5.95 21.60 -26.44
N ILE A 12 -6.43 20.41 -26.08
CA ILE A 12 -7.79 19.95 -26.39
C ILE A 12 -8.84 20.85 -25.71
N GLU A 13 -8.64 21.20 -24.44
CA GLU A 13 -9.51 22.08 -23.66
C GLU A 13 -9.52 23.52 -24.22
N PHE A 14 -8.38 23.99 -24.73
CA PHE A 14 -8.24 25.29 -25.38
C PHE A 14 -8.98 25.35 -26.71
N VAL A 15 -8.81 24.33 -27.57
CA VAL A 15 -9.49 24.22 -28.86
C VAL A 15 -11.02 24.09 -28.67
N ARG A 16 -11.47 23.43 -27.59
CA ARG A 16 -12.90 23.22 -27.33
C ARG A 16 -13.59 24.40 -26.64
N SER A 17 -12.93 25.07 -25.69
CA SER A 17 -13.54 26.17 -24.93
C SER A 17 -13.24 27.56 -25.51
N PHE A 18 -12.22 27.69 -26.37
CA PHE A 18 -11.70 28.98 -26.87
C PHE A 18 -11.43 30.03 -25.77
N SER A 19 -11.34 29.58 -24.51
CA SER A 19 -11.24 30.42 -23.32
C SER A 19 -10.01 30.02 -22.53
N ALA A 20 -8.97 30.84 -22.61
CA ALA A 20 -7.73 30.62 -21.86
C ALA A 20 -7.99 30.50 -20.34
N LYS A 21 -8.95 31.27 -19.80
CA LYS A 21 -9.32 31.21 -18.37
C LYS A 21 -9.80 29.83 -17.94
N GLN A 22 -10.56 29.15 -18.78
CA GLN A 22 -11.14 27.85 -18.45
C GLN A 22 -10.07 26.75 -18.44
N VAL A 23 -9.12 26.82 -19.38
CA VAL A 23 -7.94 25.94 -19.43
C VAL A 23 -7.04 26.13 -18.20
N PHE A 24 -6.71 27.37 -17.85
CA PHE A 24 -5.88 27.66 -16.67
C PHE A 24 -6.55 27.22 -15.36
N SER A 25 -7.86 27.38 -15.23
CA SER A 25 -8.62 26.91 -14.06
C SER A 25 -8.59 25.38 -13.93
N GLY A 26 -8.78 24.64 -15.03
CA GLY A 26 -8.65 23.18 -15.05
C GLY A 26 -7.23 22.72 -14.72
N LEU A 27 -6.21 23.44 -15.22
CA LEU A 27 -4.81 23.17 -14.93
C LEU A 27 -4.47 23.42 -13.46
N GLU A 28 -5.02 24.46 -12.84
CA GLU A 28 -4.84 24.74 -11.40
C GLU A 28 -5.43 23.64 -10.53
N VAL A 29 -6.64 23.15 -10.87
CA VAL A 29 -7.26 22.02 -10.15
C VAL A 29 -6.44 20.74 -10.32
N ALA A 30 -5.97 20.44 -11.53
CA ALA A 30 -5.10 19.30 -11.78
C ALA A 30 -3.77 19.42 -11.00
N TYR A 31 -3.18 20.61 -10.98
CA TYR A 31 -1.94 20.87 -10.25
C TYR A 31 -2.12 20.75 -8.74
N ARG A 32 -3.21 21.29 -8.18
CA ARG A 32 -3.56 21.11 -6.76
C ARG A 32 -3.76 19.64 -6.42
N GLY A 33 -4.50 18.89 -7.23
CA GLY A 33 -4.69 17.45 -7.02
C GLY A 33 -3.37 16.67 -7.04
N MET A 34 -2.45 17.01 -7.95
CA MET A 34 -1.10 16.44 -7.95
C MET A 34 -0.31 16.84 -6.71
N ALA A 35 -0.38 18.10 -6.29
CA ALA A 35 0.33 18.61 -5.12
C ALA A 35 -0.15 17.93 -3.83
N ASP A 36 -1.46 17.73 -3.67
CA ASP A 36 -2.05 17.03 -2.51
C ASP A 36 -1.62 15.56 -2.46
N ALA A 37 -1.66 14.86 -3.61
CA ALA A 37 -1.19 13.48 -3.71
C ALA A 37 0.31 13.37 -3.42
N PHE A 38 1.12 14.29 -3.96
CA PHE A 38 2.55 14.34 -3.72
C PHE A 38 2.88 14.61 -2.25
N ALA A 39 2.25 15.62 -1.64
CA ALA A 39 2.44 15.95 -0.23
C ALA A 39 2.09 14.76 0.67
N SER A 40 0.97 14.07 0.40
CA SER A 40 0.56 12.90 1.16
C SER A 40 1.57 11.75 1.08
N VAL A 41 2.03 11.39 -0.13
CA VAL A 41 2.96 10.28 -0.32
C VAL A 41 4.34 10.62 0.22
N VAL A 42 4.88 11.81 -0.06
CA VAL A 42 6.21 12.21 0.40
C VAL A 42 6.29 12.30 1.92
N MET A 43 5.28 12.87 2.58
CA MET A 43 5.26 12.94 4.04
C MET A 43 5.23 11.55 4.68
N LEU A 44 4.47 10.60 4.10
CA LEU A 44 4.45 9.22 4.57
C LEU A 44 5.78 8.51 4.35
N LEU A 45 6.43 8.70 3.21
CA LEU A 45 7.74 8.11 2.93
C LEU A 45 8.81 8.68 3.87
N VAL A 46 8.88 10.00 4.06
CA VAL A 46 9.82 10.61 5.00
C VAL A 46 9.60 10.08 6.43
N ALA A 47 8.35 9.99 6.87
CA ALA A 47 8.02 9.39 8.18
C ALA A 47 8.41 7.91 8.24
N ALA A 48 8.18 7.15 7.17
CA ALA A 48 8.56 5.75 7.04
C ALA A 48 10.08 5.57 7.12
N GLY A 49 10.87 6.48 6.56
CA GLY A 49 12.32 6.42 6.63
C GLY A 49 12.87 6.68 8.02
N VAL A 50 12.31 7.67 8.72
CA VAL A 50 12.64 7.91 10.13
C VAL A 50 12.23 6.71 10.98
N PHE A 51 11.04 6.14 10.74
CA PHE A 51 10.57 4.92 11.40
C PHE A 51 11.50 3.73 11.13
N ALA A 52 11.86 3.49 9.86
CA ALA A 52 12.73 2.40 9.44
C ALA A 52 14.11 2.52 10.08
N GLN A 53 14.64 3.74 10.18
CA GLN A 53 15.91 4.01 10.85
C GLN A 53 15.81 3.78 12.36
N GLY A 54 14.70 4.16 12.99
CA GLY A 54 14.41 3.87 14.39
C GLY A 54 14.39 2.36 14.67
N LEU A 55 13.63 1.58 13.89
CA LEU A 55 13.56 0.12 14.05
C LEU A 55 14.91 -0.56 13.81
N SER A 56 15.68 -0.06 12.84
CA SER A 56 17.05 -0.54 12.60
C SER A 56 17.96 -0.31 13.81
N THR A 57 17.83 0.85 14.47
CA THR A 57 18.66 1.22 15.64
C THR A 57 18.30 0.39 16.88
N VAL A 58 17.01 0.06 17.05
CA VAL A 58 16.50 -0.79 18.14
C VAL A 58 16.82 -2.28 17.92
N GLY A 59 17.33 -2.66 16.75
CA GLY A 59 17.64 -4.05 16.42
C GLY A 59 16.42 -4.90 16.06
N PHE A 60 15.28 -4.27 15.79
CA PHE A 60 14.05 -4.97 15.39
C PHE A 60 14.23 -5.75 14.08
N ILE A 61 14.93 -5.15 13.11
CA ILE A 61 15.26 -5.79 11.83
C ILE A 61 16.05 -7.09 12.05
N SER A 62 17.10 -7.03 12.86
CA SER A 62 17.93 -8.19 13.20
C SER A 62 17.13 -9.26 13.94
N GLY A 63 16.20 -8.85 14.81
CA GLY A 63 15.28 -9.76 15.51
C GLY A 63 14.32 -10.49 14.56
N LEU A 64 13.72 -9.76 13.61
CA LEU A 64 12.86 -10.37 12.58
C LEU A 64 13.63 -11.36 11.71
N ILE A 65 14.87 -11.04 11.33
CA ILE A 65 15.73 -11.95 10.55
C ILE A 65 16.10 -13.19 11.36
N GLY A 66 16.46 -13.05 12.64
CA GLY A 66 16.74 -14.18 13.52
C GLY A 66 15.53 -15.11 13.70
N LEU A 67 14.33 -14.55 13.80
CA LEU A 67 13.08 -15.33 13.77
C LEU A 67 12.92 -16.01 12.40
N ALA A 68 13.05 -15.29 11.29
CA ALA A 68 12.88 -15.86 9.96
C ALA A 68 13.86 -17.01 9.67
N GLN A 69 15.12 -16.89 10.10
CA GLN A 69 16.16 -17.89 9.91
C GLN A 69 16.02 -19.11 10.85
N SER A 70 15.49 -18.92 12.07
CA SER A 70 15.30 -20.03 13.03
C SER A 70 14.15 -20.97 12.66
N PHE A 71 13.16 -20.49 11.89
CA PHE A 71 11.99 -21.27 11.47
C PHE A 71 12.15 -21.97 10.10
N GLY A 72 13.23 -21.77 9.33
CA GLY A 72 13.47 -22.45 8.03
C GLY A 72 13.81 -21.52 6.87
N THR A 73 13.26 -21.76 5.67
CA THR A 73 13.45 -20.94 4.45
C THR A 73 13.14 -19.46 4.73
N GLY A 74 14.18 -18.69 5.05
CA GLY A 74 14.04 -17.34 5.59
C GLY A 74 13.18 -16.41 4.75
N GLY A 75 13.24 -16.52 3.41
CA GLY A 75 12.45 -15.72 2.48
C GLY A 75 10.94 -15.85 2.70
N LEU A 76 10.42 -17.09 2.74
CA LEU A 76 9.00 -17.37 2.88
C LEU A 76 8.45 -16.93 4.25
N ILE A 77 9.22 -17.16 5.32
CA ILE A 77 8.81 -16.78 6.67
C ILE A 77 8.81 -15.25 6.82
N MET A 78 9.82 -14.56 6.30
CA MET A 78 9.84 -13.10 6.31
C MET A 78 8.68 -12.51 5.50
N MET A 79 8.37 -13.09 4.34
CA MET A 79 7.22 -12.67 3.55
C MET A 79 5.93 -12.78 4.37
N LEU A 80 5.68 -13.93 5.01
CA LEU A 80 4.49 -14.15 5.83
C LEU A 80 4.40 -13.17 7.00
N VAL A 81 5.52 -12.92 7.69
CA VAL A 81 5.57 -11.96 8.81
C VAL A 81 5.23 -10.55 8.32
N LEU A 82 5.83 -10.10 7.22
CA LEU A 82 5.55 -8.78 6.65
C LEU A 82 4.11 -8.66 6.16
N VAL A 83 3.56 -9.70 5.54
CA VAL A 83 2.16 -9.77 5.12
C VAL A 83 1.22 -9.62 6.30
N VAL A 84 1.44 -10.37 7.39
CA VAL A 84 0.59 -10.34 8.58
C VAL A 84 0.64 -8.97 9.26
N ILE A 85 1.85 -8.43 9.49
CA ILE A 85 2.01 -7.11 10.12
C ILE A 85 1.36 -6.02 9.26
N THR A 86 1.56 -6.06 7.94
CA THR A 86 0.97 -5.08 7.01
C THR A 86 -0.54 -5.18 6.96
N MET A 87 -1.09 -6.40 6.97
CA MET A 87 -2.52 -6.63 7.00
C MET A 87 -3.15 -6.08 8.29
N LEU A 88 -2.53 -6.34 9.45
CA LEU A 88 -2.99 -5.80 10.73
C LEU A 88 -2.93 -4.26 10.74
N ALA A 89 -1.84 -3.68 10.24
CA ALA A 89 -1.71 -2.23 10.11
C ALA A 89 -2.74 -1.63 9.12
N ALA A 90 -3.07 -2.34 8.04
CA ALA A 90 -4.13 -1.92 7.10
C ALA A 90 -5.52 -1.98 7.72
N MET A 91 -5.79 -3.01 8.54
CA MET A 91 -7.05 -3.16 9.27
C MET A 91 -7.25 -2.04 10.29
N THR A 92 -6.19 -1.60 10.98
CA THR A 92 -6.26 -0.51 11.97
C THR A 92 -6.31 0.88 11.33
N THR A 93 -5.55 1.10 10.25
CA THR A 93 -5.49 2.41 9.58
C THR A 93 -6.63 2.64 8.59
N GLY A 94 -7.31 1.59 8.13
CA GLY A 94 -8.36 1.68 7.12
C GLY A 94 -7.88 2.15 5.74
N SER A 95 -6.56 2.17 5.52
CA SER A 95 -5.88 2.61 4.31
C SER A 95 -5.07 1.47 3.70
N GLY A 96 -5.17 1.29 2.38
CA GLY A 96 -4.42 0.27 1.64
C GLY A 96 -3.02 0.72 1.22
N ASN A 97 -2.73 2.02 1.36
CA ASN A 97 -1.45 2.59 0.95
C ASN A 97 -0.60 3.03 2.14
N ALA A 98 -1.22 3.45 3.26
CA ALA A 98 -0.46 3.94 4.41
C ALA A 98 0.46 2.88 5.04
N PRO A 99 0.01 1.63 5.29
CA PRO A 99 0.89 0.57 5.79
C PRO A 99 1.98 0.21 4.78
N PHE A 100 1.62 0.14 3.50
CA PHE A 100 2.59 -0.14 2.44
C PHE A 100 3.72 0.89 2.45
N TYR A 101 3.40 2.19 2.44
CA TYR A 101 4.42 3.25 2.47
C TYR A 101 5.21 3.27 3.78
N ALA A 102 4.62 2.90 4.92
CA ALA A 102 5.33 2.82 6.19
C ALA A 102 6.41 1.72 6.21
N PHE A 103 6.18 0.61 5.52
CA PHE A 103 7.08 -0.53 5.50
C PHE A 103 7.93 -0.64 4.23
N VAL A 104 7.62 0.09 3.15
CA VAL A 104 8.34 0.00 1.87
C VAL A 104 9.82 0.34 2.01
N GLU A 105 10.17 1.28 2.88
CA GLU A 105 11.57 1.65 3.14
C GLU A 105 12.36 0.58 3.91
N LEU A 106 11.67 -0.32 4.61
CA LEU A 106 12.30 -1.44 5.31
C LEU A 106 12.64 -2.59 4.36
N ILE A 107 11.90 -2.76 3.26
CA ILE A 107 12.03 -3.91 2.37
C ILE A 107 13.43 -4.03 1.76
N PRO A 108 14.05 -2.98 1.20
CA PRO A 108 15.40 -3.10 0.64
C PRO A 108 16.43 -3.55 1.69
N LYS A 109 16.31 -3.07 2.93
CA LYS A 109 17.20 -3.46 4.04
C LYS A 109 17.02 -4.93 4.42
N LEU A 110 15.76 -5.38 4.51
CA LEU A 110 15.44 -6.78 4.82
C LEU A 110 15.89 -7.72 3.70
N ALA A 111 15.56 -7.37 2.45
CA ALA A 111 15.92 -8.15 1.27
C ALA A 111 17.44 -8.30 1.10
N ALA A 112 18.21 -7.21 1.27
CA ALA A 112 19.67 -7.23 1.16
C ALA A 112 20.33 -8.11 2.24
N GLN A 113 19.83 -8.07 3.48
CA GLN A 113 20.39 -8.90 4.56
C GLN A 113 20.02 -10.38 4.45
N MET A 114 18.91 -10.68 3.78
CA MET A 114 18.43 -12.05 3.58
C MET A 114 18.85 -12.67 2.24
N GLY A 115 19.43 -11.87 1.33
CA GLY A 115 19.82 -12.32 0.01
C GLY A 115 18.65 -12.68 -0.91
N VAL A 116 17.45 -12.15 -0.64
CA VAL A 116 16.23 -12.40 -1.42
C VAL A 116 15.86 -11.21 -2.28
N ASN A 117 15.13 -11.43 -3.36
CA ASN A 117 14.65 -10.35 -4.21
C ASN A 117 13.67 -9.41 -3.45
N PRO A 118 13.88 -8.08 -3.41
CA PRO A 118 12.92 -7.14 -2.80
C PRO A 118 11.50 -7.25 -3.38
N ALA A 119 11.38 -7.61 -4.66
CA ALA A 119 10.08 -7.79 -5.32
C ALA A 119 9.27 -8.94 -4.70
N TYR A 120 9.94 -10.00 -4.27
CA TYR A 120 9.32 -11.16 -3.62
C TYR A 120 8.66 -10.78 -2.28
N LEU A 121 9.16 -9.75 -1.60
CA LEU A 121 8.57 -9.20 -0.37
C LEU A 121 7.53 -8.09 -0.66
N VAL A 122 7.79 -7.20 -1.62
CA VAL A 122 6.91 -6.05 -1.95
C VAL A 122 5.54 -6.49 -2.45
N ILE A 123 5.50 -7.45 -3.38
CA ILE A 123 4.28 -7.85 -4.10
C ILE A 123 3.20 -8.34 -3.12
N PRO A 124 3.46 -9.38 -2.30
CA PRO A 124 2.46 -9.88 -1.36
C PRO A 124 2.13 -8.86 -0.27
N MET A 125 3.09 -8.01 0.13
CA MET A 125 2.86 -6.95 1.10
C MET A 125 1.87 -5.89 0.59
N LEU A 126 2.01 -5.43 -0.65
CA LEU A 126 1.07 -4.48 -1.27
C LEU A 126 -0.35 -5.07 -1.35
N GLN A 127 -0.44 -6.34 -1.75
CA GLN A 127 -1.72 -7.04 -1.82
C GLN A 127 -2.35 -7.23 -0.44
N ALA A 128 -1.55 -7.61 0.57
CA ALA A 128 -2.00 -7.70 1.94
C ALA A 128 -2.51 -6.37 2.49
N SER A 129 -1.87 -5.25 2.13
CA SER A 129 -2.33 -3.92 2.54
C SER A 129 -3.68 -3.54 1.91
N ASN A 130 -3.83 -3.77 0.60
CA ASN A 130 -5.08 -3.51 -0.10
C ASN A 130 -6.22 -4.42 0.38
N LEU A 131 -5.93 -5.70 0.62
CA LEU A 131 -6.88 -6.66 1.17
C LEU A 131 -7.26 -6.32 2.61
N GLY A 132 -6.29 -5.97 3.47
CA GLY A 132 -6.52 -5.59 4.86
C GLY A 132 -7.39 -4.33 4.99
N ARG A 133 -7.31 -3.39 4.05
CA ARG A 133 -8.23 -2.23 3.97
C ARG A 133 -9.69 -2.67 3.88
N THR A 134 -9.99 -3.72 3.11
CA THR A 134 -11.37 -4.21 2.92
C THR A 134 -11.94 -4.89 4.17
N LEU A 135 -11.06 -5.31 5.09
CA LEU A 135 -11.42 -5.86 6.40
C LEU A 135 -11.36 -4.83 7.53
N SER A 136 -11.12 -3.57 7.21
CA SER A 136 -11.07 -2.51 8.20
C SER A 136 -12.47 -1.93 8.47
N PRO A 137 -12.99 -2.01 9.71
CA PRO A 137 -14.28 -1.42 10.06
C PRO A 137 -14.24 0.12 10.08
N VAL A 138 -13.04 0.71 10.06
CA VAL A 138 -12.81 2.16 9.99
C VAL A 138 -12.52 2.64 8.56
N SER A 139 -12.48 1.75 7.56
CA SER A 139 -12.31 2.18 6.18
C SER A 139 -13.56 2.93 5.69
N GLY A 140 -13.37 4.12 5.13
CA GLY A 140 -14.48 4.96 4.65
C GLY A 140 -15.39 4.25 3.64
N VAL A 141 -14.86 3.31 2.85
CA VAL A 141 -15.66 2.51 1.91
C VAL A 141 -16.55 1.48 2.63
N VAL A 142 -16.04 0.84 3.69
CA VAL A 142 -16.81 -0.12 4.51
C VAL A 142 -17.88 0.63 5.29
N VAL A 143 -17.53 1.79 5.86
CA VAL A 143 -18.47 2.66 6.59
C VAL A 143 -19.58 3.15 5.66
N ALA A 144 -19.25 3.64 4.45
CA ALA A 144 -20.25 4.09 3.48
C ALA A 144 -21.21 2.96 3.06
N VAL A 145 -20.68 1.79 2.72
CA VAL A 145 -21.49 0.63 2.32
C VAL A 145 -22.36 0.13 3.47
N SER A 146 -21.84 0.09 4.69
CA SER A 146 -22.63 -0.28 5.88
C SER A 146 -23.77 0.70 6.15
N GLY A 147 -23.55 2.00 5.92
CA GLY A 147 -24.56 3.05 6.05
C GLY A 147 -25.68 2.90 5.02
N MET A 148 -25.32 2.59 3.76
CA MET A 148 -26.30 2.31 2.71
C MET A 148 -27.10 1.03 2.97
N ALA A 149 -26.45 -0.02 3.48
CA ALA A 149 -27.04 -1.32 3.76
C ALA A 149 -27.76 -1.41 5.12
N LYS A 150 -27.69 -0.36 5.97
CA LYS A 150 -28.25 -0.31 7.33
C LYS A 150 -27.82 -1.48 8.23
N ILE A 151 -26.59 -1.96 8.06
CA ILE A 151 -25.98 -3.03 8.87
C ILE A 151 -24.73 -2.51 9.57
N SER A 152 -24.26 -3.22 10.60
CA SER A 152 -23.03 -2.83 11.31
C SER A 152 -21.81 -2.98 10.39
N PRO A 153 -20.83 -2.05 10.42
CA PRO A 153 -19.55 -2.21 9.70
C PRO A 153 -18.86 -3.54 10.00
N PHE A 154 -18.99 -4.04 11.24
CA PHE A 154 -18.43 -5.33 11.64
C PHE A 154 -19.07 -6.52 10.90
N ASP A 155 -20.36 -6.44 10.58
CA ASP A 155 -21.05 -7.50 9.82
C ASP A 155 -20.59 -7.54 8.37
N VAL A 156 -20.32 -6.36 7.78
CA VAL A 156 -19.72 -6.24 6.44
C VAL A 156 -18.33 -6.85 6.45
N VAL A 157 -17.48 -6.47 7.41
CA VAL A 157 -16.12 -7.03 7.55
C VAL A 157 -16.16 -8.55 7.71
N LYS A 158 -17.08 -9.08 8.52
CA LYS A 158 -17.21 -10.52 8.74
C LYS A 158 -17.58 -11.27 7.44
N ARG A 159 -18.45 -10.70 6.60
CA ARG A 159 -18.77 -11.30 5.29
C ARG A 159 -17.61 -11.20 4.30
N THR A 160 -16.88 -10.09 4.32
CA THR A 160 -15.73 -9.85 3.44
C THR A 160 -14.48 -10.63 3.86
N SER A 161 -14.41 -11.11 5.11
CA SER A 161 -13.28 -11.89 5.66
C SER A 161 -12.96 -13.16 4.87
N VAL A 162 -13.98 -13.92 4.46
CA VAL A 162 -13.79 -15.19 3.76
C VAL A 162 -13.16 -14.97 2.36
N PRO A 163 -13.70 -14.09 1.49
CA PRO A 163 -13.06 -13.74 0.22
C PRO A 163 -11.63 -13.21 0.38
N VAL A 164 -11.38 -12.41 1.41
CA VAL A 164 -10.08 -11.78 1.63
C VAL A 164 -9.03 -12.79 2.06
N ILE A 165 -9.36 -13.71 2.96
CA ILE A 165 -8.44 -14.79 3.37
C ILE A 165 -8.11 -15.67 2.17
N VAL A 166 -9.10 -16.02 1.35
CA VAL A 166 -8.87 -16.79 0.11
C VAL A 166 -7.97 -16.02 -0.85
N GLY A 167 -8.23 -14.73 -1.06
CA GLY A 167 -7.38 -13.86 -1.89
C GLY A 167 -5.94 -13.78 -1.39
N LEU A 168 -5.73 -13.69 -0.07
CA LEU A 168 -4.40 -13.65 0.52
C LEU A 168 -3.63 -14.95 0.31
N VAL A 169 -4.29 -16.10 0.50
CA VAL A 169 -3.69 -17.42 0.24
C VAL A 169 -3.30 -17.56 -1.22
N VAL A 170 -4.18 -17.15 -2.15
CA VAL A 170 -3.88 -17.17 -3.59
C VAL A 170 -2.69 -16.28 -3.92
N VAL A 171 -2.60 -15.09 -3.33
CA VAL A 171 -1.47 -14.17 -3.55
C VAL A 171 -0.16 -14.77 -3.05
N ILE A 172 -0.15 -15.40 -1.86
CA ILE A 172 1.05 -16.04 -1.32
C ILE A 172 1.50 -17.17 -2.25
N VAL A 173 0.58 -18.08 -2.62
CA VAL A 173 0.88 -19.19 -3.54
C VAL A 173 1.33 -18.70 -4.91
N ALA A 174 0.68 -17.67 -5.46
CA ALA A 174 1.07 -17.08 -6.74
C ALA A 174 2.46 -16.41 -6.66
N THR A 175 2.80 -15.79 -5.54
CA THR A 175 4.12 -15.17 -5.33
C THR A 175 5.21 -16.25 -5.29
N GLU A 176 4.99 -17.37 -4.60
CA GLU A 176 5.90 -18.52 -4.60
C GLU A 176 6.13 -19.10 -6.00
N LEU A 177 5.09 -19.13 -6.84
CA LEU A 177 5.14 -19.73 -8.17
C LEU A 177 5.72 -18.80 -9.25
N LEU A 178 5.41 -17.49 -9.19
CA LEU A 178 5.80 -16.53 -10.24
C LEU A 178 7.12 -15.80 -9.96
N VAL A 179 7.53 -15.65 -8.69
CA VAL A 179 8.64 -14.78 -8.35
C VAL A 179 9.84 -15.62 -7.91
N PRO A 180 10.95 -15.62 -8.67
CA PRO A 180 12.18 -16.30 -8.25
C PRO A 180 12.74 -15.62 -6.99
N GLN A 181 13.15 -16.43 -6.01
CA GLN A 181 13.66 -16.00 -4.70
C GLN A 181 15.00 -15.26 -4.81
#